data_AF-A0A8T4GY21-F1
#
_entry.id   AF-A0A8T4GY21-F1
#
_cell.length_a   1.000
_cell.length_b   1.000
_cell.length_c   1.000
_cell.angle_alpha   90.00
_cell.angle_beta   90.00
_cell.angle_gamma   90.00
#
_symmetry.space_group_name_H-M   'P 1'
#
loop_
_entity.id
_entity.type
_entity.pdbx_description
1 polymer ?
#
loop_
_entity_poly.entity_id
_entity_poly.type
_entity_poly.pdbx_seq_one_letter_code
_entity_poly.pdbx_strand_id
1 'polypeptide(L)' 'MGTKQIRVSEDLHARVKAEREDGETLGETLERLLGDYGLVDFADDMADVADEHPTVENLEQAIENSDERAREEIEEQLS' A
#
# COMPACT_ATOMS: atom_id res chain seq x y z
N MET A 1 26.82 -7.02 -0.57
CA MET A 1 25.61 -6.78 -1.37
C MET A 1 26.05 -6.35 -2.76
N GLY A 2 25.55 -7.00 -3.80
CA GLY A 2 25.94 -6.69 -5.18
C GLY A 2 25.11 -5.53 -5.72
N THR A 3 25.72 -4.59 -6.43
CA THR A 3 24.98 -3.52 -7.11
C THR A 3 24.54 -3.99 -8.49
N LYS A 4 23.32 -3.59 -8.89
CA LYS A 4 22.80 -3.78 -10.25
C LYS A 4 22.71 -2.42 -10.92
N GLN A 5 23.16 -2.34 -12.17
CA GLN A 5 23.02 -1.13 -12.98
C GLN A 5 21.80 -1.29 -13.90
N ILE A 6 20.91 -0.31 -13.88
CA ILE A 6 19.75 -0.25 -14.77
C ILE A 6 19.84 1.02 -15.62
N ARG A 7 19.28 0.96 -16.83
CA ARG A 7 19.09 2.14 -17.68
C ARG A 7 17.65 2.62 -17.53
N VAL A 8 17.48 3.91 -17.30
CA VAL A 8 16.18 4.57 -17.14
C VAL A 8 16.07 5.72 -18.12
N SER A 9 14.84 6.16 -18.41
CA SER A 9 14.62 7.40 -19.17
C SER A 9 15.08 8.60 -18.35
N GLU A 10 15.37 9.71 -19.03
CA GLU A 10 15.70 10.98 -18.38
C GLU A 10 14.55 11.47 -17.49
N ASP A 11 13.31 11.28 -17.93
CA ASP A 11 12.11 11.64 -17.18
C ASP A 11 12.00 10.85 -15.87
N LEU A 12 12.24 9.53 -15.92
CA LEU A 12 12.20 8.70 -14.71
C LEU A 12 13.33 9.10 -13.75
N HIS A 13 14.54 9.35 -14.27
CA HIS A 13 15.64 9.85 -13.45
C HIS A 13 15.32 11.20 -12.80
N ALA A 14 14.73 12.14 -13.54
CA ALA A 14 14.32 13.44 -13.03
C ALA A 14 13.25 13.32 -11.93
N ARG A 15 12.26 12.43 -12.13
CA ARG A 15 11.22 12.15 -11.13
C ARG A 15 11.82 11.60 -9.85
N VAL A 16 12.65 10.56 -9.93
CA VAL A 16 13.30 9.98 -8.74
C VAL A 16 14.15 11.01 -8.01
N LYS A 17 14.86 11.87 -8.74
CA LYS A 17 15.68 12.94 -8.15
C LYS A 17 14.83 14.01 -7.44
N ALA A 18 13.62 14.29 -7.92
CA ALA A 18 12.72 15.27 -7.32
C ALA A 18 12.12 14.77 -5.99
N GLU A 19 11.89 13.46 -5.88
CA GLU A 19 11.36 12.79 -4.69
C GLU A 19 12.43 12.48 -3.63
N ARG A 20 13.71 12.80 -3.89
CA ARG A 20 14.83 12.45 -3.01
C ARG A 20 14.83 13.31 -1.75
N GLU A 21 14.86 12.66 -0.58
CA GLU A 21 14.97 13.34 0.71
C GLU A 21 16.42 13.67 1.08
N ASP A 22 16.61 14.55 2.07
CA ASP A 22 17.93 14.99 2.50
C ASP A 22 18.72 13.82 3.13
N GLY A 23 19.83 13.46 2.50
CA GLY A 23 20.69 12.36 2.94
C GLY A 23 20.47 11.04 2.21
N GLU A 24 19.44 10.92 1.37
CA GLU A 24 19.19 9.72 0.55
C GLU A 24 20.07 9.68 -0.71
N THR A 25 20.49 8.48 -1.08
CA THR A 25 20.98 8.16 -2.43
C THR A 25 19.80 7.88 -3.37
N LEU A 26 20.02 7.96 -4.69
CA LEU A 26 18.98 7.62 -5.67
C LEU A 26 18.49 6.17 -5.56
N GLY A 27 19.35 5.25 -5.08
CA GLY A 27 18.98 3.87 -4.83
C GLY A 27 18.03 3.75 -3.66
N GLU A 28 18.33 4.41 -2.54
CA GLU A 28 17.47 4.44 -1.35
C GLU A 28 16.13 5.10 -1.64
N THR A 29 16.10 6.20 -2.41
CA THR A 29 14.84 6.81 -2.85
C THR A 29 14.02 5.85 -3.71
N LEU A 30 14.64 5.09 -4.61
CA LEU A 30 13.94 4.07 -5.39
C LEU A 30 13.40 2.94 -4.52
N GLU A 31 14.21 2.46 -3.56
CA GLU A 31 13.80 1.43 -2.61
C GLU A 31 12.64 1.90 -1.75
N ARG A 32 12.60 3.17 -1.33
CA ARG A 32 11.45 3.73 -0.60
C ARG A 32 10.21 3.85 -1.49
N LEU A 33 10.36 4.43 -2.69
CA LEU A 33 9.24 4.60 -3.62
C LEU A 33 8.63 3.28 -4.11
N LEU A 34 9.40 2.18 -4.11
CA LEU A 34 8.98 0.87 -4.61
C LEU A 34 8.82 -0.19 -3.51
N GLY A 35 9.36 0.06 -2.32
CA GLY A 35 9.39 -0.90 -1.22
C GLY A 35 8.26 -0.71 -0.21
N ASP A 36 7.51 0.39 -0.32
CA ASP A 36 6.25 0.56 0.39
C ASP A 36 5.13 -0.28 -0.25
N TYR A 37 4.06 -0.51 0.52
CA TYR A 37 2.87 -1.24 0.08
C TYR A 37 2.32 -0.67 -1.23
N GLY A 38 2.49 -1.42 -2.31
CA GLY A 38 2.10 -1.03 -3.66
C GLY A 38 0.71 -1.53 -4.04
N LEU A 39 0.24 -1.11 -5.21
CA LEU A 39 -1.02 -1.62 -5.77
C LEU A 39 -0.96 -3.13 -6.08
N VAL A 40 0.23 -3.69 -6.30
CA VAL A 40 0.40 -5.13 -6.51
C VAL A 40 0.22 -5.87 -5.20
N ASP A 41 0.87 -5.42 -4.12
CA ASP A 41 0.69 -6.00 -2.79
C ASP A 41 -0.78 -5.88 -2.34
N PHE A 42 -1.41 -4.74 -2.60
CA PHE A 42 -2.85 -4.55 -2.40
C PHE A 42 -3.71 -5.53 -3.21
N ALA A 43 -3.37 -5.76 -4.47
CA ALA A 43 -4.12 -6.69 -5.31
C ALA A 43 -3.96 -8.15 -4.85
N ASP A 44 -2.76 -8.52 -4.38
CA ASP A 44 -2.49 -9.84 -3.83
C ASP A 44 -3.27 -10.05 -2.51
N ASP A 45 -3.26 -9.08 -1.59
CA ASP A 45 -4.04 -9.16 -0.34
C ASP A 45 -5.56 -9.19 -0.59
N MET A 46 -6.03 -8.44 -1.59
CA MET A 46 -7.45 -8.41 -1.95
C MET A 46 -7.89 -9.64 -2.75
N ALA A 47 -6.99 -10.49 -3.22
CA ALA A 47 -7.35 -11.67 -4.01
C ALA A 47 -8.23 -12.63 -3.19
N ASP A 48 -7.83 -12.90 -1.93
CA ASP A 48 -8.60 -13.76 -1.03
C ASP A 48 -9.93 -13.10 -0.61
N VAL A 49 -9.91 -11.78 -0.36
CA VAL A 49 -11.10 -11.00 -0.01
C VAL A 49 -12.11 -10.96 -1.15
N ALA A 50 -11.65 -10.89 -2.41
CA ALA A 50 -12.50 -10.87 -3.59
C ALA A 50 -13.22 -12.21 -3.82
N ASP A 51 -12.60 -13.34 -3.44
CA ASP A 51 -13.24 -14.65 -3.48
C ASP A 51 -14.34 -14.78 -2.40
N GLU A 52 -14.13 -14.19 -1.23
CA GLU A 52 -15.13 -14.16 -0.14
C GLU A 52 -16.26 -13.13 -0.39
N HIS A 53 -15.94 -12.02 -1.04
CA HIS A 53 -16.85 -10.92 -1.36
C HIS A 53 -16.88 -10.66 -2.87
N PRO A 54 -17.63 -11.48 -3.64
CA PRO A 54 -17.59 -11.47 -5.10
C PRO A 54 -18.22 -10.24 -5.75
N THR A 55 -18.87 -9.37 -4.98
CA THR A 55 -19.44 -8.11 -5.45
C THR A 55 -19.03 -6.97 -4.54
N VAL A 56 -19.03 -5.76 -5.10
CA VAL A 56 -18.72 -4.54 -4.35
C VAL A 56 -19.69 -4.37 -3.19
N GLU A 57 -20.98 -4.66 -3.40
CA GLU A 57 -22.01 -4.55 -2.36
C GLU A 57 -21.77 -5.51 -1.19
N ASN A 58 -21.26 -6.72 -1.45
CA ASN A 58 -20.93 -7.69 -0.41
C ASN A 58 -19.71 -7.23 0.41
N LEU A 59 -18.74 -6.59 -0.24
CA LEU A 59 -17.57 -6.02 0.42
C LEU A 59 -17.95 -4.80 1.26
N GLU A 60 -18.76 -3.89 0.71
CA GLU A 60 -19.28 -2.72 1.42
C GLU A 60 -20.05 -3.14 2.68
N GLN A 61 -20.93 -4.13 2.57
CA GLN A 61 -21.68 -4.65 3.71
C GLN A 61 -20.75 -5.30 4.76
N ALA A 62 -19.70 -6.00 4.34
CA ALA A 62 -18.73 -6.59 5.26
C ALA A 62 -17.94 -5.53 6.04
N ILE A 63 -17.55 -4.44 5.37
CA ILE A 63 -16.90 -3.29 5.99
C ILE A 63 -17.85 -2.62 7.00
N GLU A 64 -19.10 -2.35 6.60
CA GLU A 64 -20.09 -1.70 7.48
C GLU A 64 -20.38 -2.53 8.74
N ASN A 65 -20.57 -3.84 8.59
CA ASN A 65 -20.75 -4.75 9.73
C ASN A 65 -19.51 -4.82 10.63
N SER A 66 -18.31 -4.63 10.07
CA SER A 66 -17.06 -4.58 10.84
C SER A 66 -16.94 -3.29 11.64
N ASP A 67 -17.29 -2.16 11.02
CA ASP A 67 -17.30 -0.85 11.67
C ASP A 67 -18.30 -0.79 12.81
N GLU A 68 -19.50 -1.37 12.63
CA GLU A 68 -20.52 -1.44 13.68
C GLU A 68 -20.00 -2.21 14.90
N ARG A 69 -19.48 -3.42 14.69
CA ARG A 69 -18.86 -4.23 15.76
C ARG A 69 -17.72 -3.50 16.46
N ALA A 70 -16.83 -2.85 15.72
CA ALA A 70 -15.72 -2.10 16.30
C ALA A 70 -16.20 -0.93 17.17
N ARG A 71 -17.28 -0.24 16.78
CA ARG A 71 -17.88 0.83 17.58
C ARG A 71 -18.50 0.30 18.86
N GLU A 72 -19.24 -0.82 18.78
CA GLU A 72 -19.82 -1.48 19.97
C GLU A 72 -18.73 -1.91 20.96
N GLU A 73 -17.63 -2.49 20.48
CA GLU A 73 -16.48 -2.88 21.32
C GLU A 73 -15.80 -1.67 21.99
N ILE A 74 -15.68 -0.55 21.28
CA ILE A 74 -15.13 0.69 21.85
C ILE A 74 -16.07 1.25 22.92
N GLU A 75 -17.39 1.22 22.69
CA GLU A 75 -18.40 1.69 23.65
C GLU A 75 -18.41 0.82 24.92
N GLU A 76 -18.28 -0.50 24.79
CA GLU A 76 -18.16 -1.42 25.92
C GLU A 76 -16.90 -1.14 26.76
N GLN A 77 -15.77 -0.81 26.14
CA GLN A 77 -14.52 -0.49 26.84
C GLN A 77 -14.53 0.85 27.58
N LEU A 78 -15.41 1.77 27.20
CA LEU A 78 -15.51 3.12 27.77
C LEU A 78 -16.59 3.27 28.85
N SER A 79 -17.37 2.21 29.10
CA SER A 79 -18.45 2.11 30.10
C SER A 79 -17.95 1.53 31.42
#